data_AF-A0A1Q7RHS7-F1
#
_entry.id   AF-A0A1Q7RHS7-F1
#
_cell.length_a   1.000
_cell.length_b   1.000
_cell.length_c   1.000
_cell.angle_alpha   90.00
_cell.angle_beta   90.00
_cell.angle_gamma   90.00
#
_symmetry.space_group_name_H-M   'P 1'
#
loop_
_entity.id
_entity.type
_entity.pdbx_description
1 polymer ?
#
loop_
_entity_poly.entity_id
_entity_poly.type
_entity_poly.pdbx_seq_one_letter_code
_entity_poly.pdbx_strand_id
1 'polypeptide(L)'
;MMYFRIALQTNYTNQTNQMDPLTTWKWRSTTLTSLQAVQMFLRTYSCMPKERVRVFMASSAEAMDEMLNRQNQGLVSSSITIDEFLQRKKLDALEVKRLEFELRSVGDHDTSYTFALPTTMPQKLAWTVLLTRVQSGELQP
;
A
#
# COMPACT_ATOMS: atom_id res chain seq x y z
N MET A 1 -7.05 10.31 -3.57
CA MET A 1 -6.40 10.98 -2.44
C MET A 1 -6.06 9.90 -1.46
N MET A 2 -4.79 9.71 -1.16
CA MET A 2 -4.32 8.73 -0.19
C MET A 2 -4.37 9.29 1.22
N TYR A 3 -4.83 8.45 2.14
CA TYR A 3 -4.87 8.74 3.55
C TYR A 3 -3.92 7.82 4.30
N PHE A 4 -3.31 8.38 5.34
CA PHE A 4 -2.35 7.71 6.21
C PHE A 4 -2.82 7.81 7.65
N ARG A 5 -2.69 6.72 8.40
CA ARG A 5 -2.86 6.72 9.85
C ARG A 5 -1.79 5.87 10.51
N ILE A 6 -1.38 6.27 11.70
CA ILE A 6 -0.36 5.58 12.48
C ILE A 6 -1.02 4.97 13.70
N ALA A 7 -0.82 3.66 13.86
CA ALA A 7 -1.26 2.93 15.03
C ALA A 7 -0.06 2.54 15.89
N LEU A 8 -0.25 2.57 17.20
CA LEU A 8 0.69 2.04 18.16
C LEU A 8 0.14 0.77 18.80
N GLN A 9 1.03 -0.18 19.02
CA GLN A 9 0.75 -1.39 19.76
C GLN A 9 0.71 -1.08 21.26
N THR A 10 -0.41 -1.40 21.90
CA THR A 10 -0.59 -1.24 23.35
C THR A 10 -0.71 -2.61 23.99
N ASN A 11 0.07 -2.83 25.05
CA ASN A 11 0.02 -4.07 25.83
C ASN A 11 -0.73 -3.74 27.12
N TYR A 12 -1.89 -4.38 27.33
CA TYR A 12 -2.53 -4.38 28.63
C TYR A 12 -2.14 -5.67 29.36
N THR A 13 -1.56 -5.52 30.55
CA THR A 13 -1.42 -6.62 31.50
C THR A 13 -2.69 -6.66 32.34
N ASN A 14 -3.60 -7.60 32.05
CA ASN A 14 -4.73 -7.83 32.93
C ASN A 14 -4.19 -8.57 34.17
N GLN A 15 -4.10 -7.88 35.31
CA GLN A 15 -3.84 -8.53 36.60
C GLN A 15 -5.06 -9.35 36.99
N THR A 16 -5.14 -10.59 36.51
CA THR A 16 -5.81 -11.76 37.14
C THR A 16 -5.88 -12.87 36.10
N ASN A 17 -5.10 -13.94 36.31
CA ASN A 17 -5.12 -15.21 35.60
C ASN A 17 -4.80 -15.19 34.09
N GLN A 18 -3.50 -15.32 33.82
CA GLN A 18 -2.95 -16.32 32.89
C GLN A 18 -3.74 -16.57 31.59
N MET A 19 -3.67 -15.62 30.66
CA MET A 19 -3.72 -15.89 29.23
C MET A 19 -3.20 -14.65 28.49
N ASP A 20 -2.59 -14.87 27.33
CA ASP A 20 -1.68 -14.02 26.58
C ASP A 20 -1.88 -12.48 26.67
N PRO A 21 -0.79 -11.68 26.67
CA PRO A 21 -0.91 -10.23 26.62
C PRO A 21 -1.75 -9.83 25.40
N LEU A 22 -2.97 -9.32 25.64
CA LEU A 22 -3.85 -8.87 24.56
C LEU A 22 -3.20 -7.65 23.94
N THR A 23 -2.55 -7.91 22.81
CA THR A 23 -1.71 -6.95 22.13
C THR A 23 -2.59 -6.25 21.09
N THR A 24 -3.18 -5.13 21.47
CA THR A 24 -4.12 -4.41 20.62
C THR A 24 -3.46 -3.18 19.99
N TRP A 25 -3.64 -3.02 18.68
CA TRP A 25 -3.29 -1.84 17.93
C TRP A 25 -4.38 -0.77 18.09
N LYS A 26 -3.94 0.45 18.44
CA LYS A 26 -4.84 1.62 18.57
C LYS A 26 -4.31 2.79 17.74
N TRP A 27 -5.23 3.55 17.15
CA TRP A 27 -4.89 4.78 16.45
C TRP A 27 -4.25 5.80 17.38
N ARG A 28 -3.20 6.46 16.89
CA ARG A 28 -2.53 7.57 17.59
C ARG A 28 -2.43 8.84 16.78
N SER A 29 -2.44 8.74 15.46
CA SER A 29 -2.58 9.90 14.59
C SER A 29 -4.03 10.09 14.16
N THR A 30 -4.38 11.34 13.82
CA THR A 30 -5.53 11.63 12.98
C THR A 30 -5.24 11.19 11.54
N THR A 31 -6.24 11.26 10.66
CA THR A 31 -6.07 11.00 9.23
C THR A 31 -5.11 12.03 8.64
N LEU A 32 -3.94 11.58 8.18
CA LEU A 32 -2.93 12.40 7.52
C LEU A 32 -3.09 12.25 6.01
N THR A 33 -2.96 13.34 5.27
CA THR A 33 -3.05 13.37 3.79
C THR A 33 -1.70 13.62 3.12
N SER A 34 -0.65 13.86 3.91
CA SER A 34 0.69 14.19 3.43
C SER A 34 1.73 13.25 4.01
N LEU A 35 2.61 12.75 3.14
CA LEU A 35 3.75 11.93 3.53
C LEU A 35 4.69 12.67 4.50
N GLN A 36 4.85 13.98 4.32
CA GLN A 36 5.68 14.80 5.21
C GLN A 36 5.11 14.82 6.64
N ALA A 37 3.79 14.85 6.78
CA ALA A 37 3.12 14.78 8.09
C ALA A 37 3.37 13.41 8.76
N VAL A 38 3.36 12.32 7.98
CA VAL A 38 3.70 10.98 8.47
C VAL A 38 5.14 10.94 8.96
N GLN A 39 6.10 11.46 8.17
CA GLN A 39 7.50 11.51 8.56
C GLN A 39 7.74 12.33 9.84
N MET A 40 7.09 13.49 9.97
CA MET A 40 7.15 14.29 11.19
C MET A 40 6.60 13.53 12.39
N PHE A 41 5.46 12.85 12.24
CA PHE A 41 4.86 12.07 13.32
C PHE A 41 5.76 10.90 13.74
N LEU A 42 6.35 10.18 12.78
CA LEU A 42 7.27 9.08 13.08
C LEU A 42 8.51 9.55 13.84
N ARG A 43 9.01 10.77 13.58
CA ARG A 43 10.12 11.36 14.36
C ARG A 43 9.72 11.61 15.81
N THR A 44 8.50 12.09 16.06
CA THR A 44 7.97 12.31 17.41
C THR A 44 7.91 11.02 18.23
N TYR A 45 7.62 9.89 17.60
CA TYR A 45 7.56 8.57 18.26
C TYR A 45 8.83 7.72 18.04
N SER A 46 9.96 8.35 17.74
CA SER A 46 11.24 7.66 17.53
C SER A 46 11.77 6.90 18.75
N CYS A 47 11.30 7.23 19.95
CA CYS A 47 11.62 6.51 21.19
C CYS A 47 10.87 5.18 21.35
N MET A 48 9.85 4.91 20.53
CA MET A 48 9.13 3.65 20.55
C MET A 48 9.86 2.58 19.73
N PRO A 49 9.83 1.30 20.17
CA PRO A 49 10.29 0.20 19.34
C PRO A 49 9.55 0.20 18.00
N LYS A 50 10.29 0.02 16.90
CA LYS A 50 9.74 0.13 15.54
C LYS A 50 8.67 -0.91 15.25
N GLU A 51 8.76 -2.05 15.94
CA GLU A 51 7.83 -3.17 15.87
C GLU A 51 6.46 -2.81 16.46
N ARG A 52 6.42 -1.78 17.33
CA ARG A 52 5.20 -1.30 18.00
C ARG A 52 4.53 -0.16 17.25
N VAL A 53 5.04 0.21 16.08
CA VAL A 53 4.47 1.28 15.27
C VAL A 53 4.18 0.76 13.86
N ARG A 54 2.96 0.98 13.40
CA ARG A 54 2.54 0.61 12.04
C ARG A 54 1.90 1.79 11.34
N VAL A 55 2.21 1.91 10.05
CA VAL A 55 1.62 2.89 9.14
C VAL A 55 0.57 2.19 8.30
N PHE A 56 -0.64 2.71 8.34
CA PHE A 56 -1.78 2.25 7.54
C PHE A 56 -2.01 3.26 6.41
N MET A 57 -2.28 2.73 5.22
CA MET A 57 -2.42 3.51 3.99
C MET A 57 -3.63 2.98 3.22
N ALA A 58 -4.59 3.86 2.93
CA ALA A 58 -5.75 3.51 2.12
C ALA A 58 -6.32 4.72 1.37
N SER A 59 -7.25 4.46 0.45
CA SER A 59 -7.98 5.48 -0.29
C SER A 59 -9.19 6.04 0.48
N SER A 60 -9.58 5.43 1.61
CA SER A 60 -10.65 5.90 2.50
C SER A 60 -10.32 5.70 3.98
N ALA A 61 -11.03 6.41 4.87
CA ALA A 61 -10.85 6.27 6.32
C ALA A 61 -11.43 4.95 6.84
N GLU A 62 -12.56 4.54 6.27
CA GLU A 62 -13.28 3.31 6.59
C GLU A 62 -12.42 2.08 6.28
N ALA A 63 -11.71 2.09 5.15
CA ALA A 63 -10.79 1.03 4.77
C ALA A 63 -9.63 0.91 5.77
N MET A 64 -9.12 2.03 6.31
CA MET A 64 -8.09 1.97 7.35
C MET A 64 -8.62 1.36 8.65
N ASP A 65 -9.85 1.69 9.05
CA ASP A 65 -10.47 1.11 10.24
C ASP A 65 -10.70 -0.41 10.09
N GLU A 66 -11.11 -0.86 8.90
CA GLU A 66 -11.18 -2.29 8.58
C GLU A 66 -9.80 -2.95 8.65
N MET A 67 -8.76 -2.33 8.07
CA MET A 67 -7.39 -2.82 8.13
C MET A 67 -6.87 -2.95 9.58
N LEU A 68 -7.23 -2.02 10.47
CA LEU A 68 -6.86 -2.09 11.88
C LEU A 68 -7.58 -3.25 12.60
N ASN A 69 -8.88 -3.41 12.33
CA ASN A 69 -9.67 -4.51 12.90
C ASN A 69 -9.11 -5.88 12.47
N ARG A 70 -8.77 -6.04 11.19
CA ARG A 70 -8.11 -7.24 10.66
C ARG A 70 -6.75 -7.48 11.34
N GLN A 71 -5.93 -6.44 11.49
CA GLN A 71 -4.63 -6.55 12.15
C GLN A 71 -4.76 -6.96 13.62
N ASN A 72 -5.77 -6.46 14.33
CA ASN A 72 -6.07 -6.85 15.71
C ASN A 72 -6.55 -8.30 15.85
N GLN A 73 -7.14 -8.86 14.81
CA GLN A 73 -7.53 -10.28 14.73
C GLN A 73 -6.36 -11.19 14.30
N GLY A 74 -5.15 -10.64 14.10
CA GLY A 74 -3.99 -11.38 13.60
C GLY A 74 -4.08 -11.74 12.11
N LEU A 75 -5.05 -11.18 11.38
CA LEU A 75 -5.18 -11.38 9.95
C LEU A 75 -4.18 -10.49 9.20
N VAL A 76 -3.80 -10.95 8.00
CA VAL A 76 -2.95 -10.17 7.10
C VAL A 76 -3.67 -8.88 6.72
N SER A 77 -2.96 -7.77 6.95
CA SER A 77 -3.38 -6.40 6.64
C SER A 77 -2.25 -5.73 5.89
N SER A 78 -2.58 -4.93 4.87
CA SER A 78 -1.62 -4.18 4.03
C SER A 78 -0.95 -3.01 4.79
N SER A 79 -0.74 -3.16 6.10
CA SER A 79 -0.04 -2.21 6.96
C SER A 79 1.47 -2.39 6.83
N ILE A 80 2.19 -1.28 6.87
CA ILE A 80 3.63 -1.24 6.64
C ILE A 80 4.33 -0.93 7.98
N THR A 81 5.44 -1.60 8.24
CA THR A 81 6.30 -1.30 9.41
C THR A 81 7.09 -0.01 9.22
N ILE A 82 7.57 0.60 10.31
CA ILE A 82 8.45 1.78 10.19
C ILE A 82 9.68 1.45 9.35
N ASP A 83 10.29 0.27 9.53
CA ASP A 83 11.50 -0.08 8.79
C ASP A 83 11.22 -0.29 7.32
N GLU A 84 10.12 -0.93 6.93
CA GLU A 84 9.75 -0.99 5.50
C GLU A 84 9.44 0.40 4.94
N PHE A 85 8.78 1.26 5.72
CA PHE A 85 8.48 2.63 5.31
C PHE A 85 9.75 3.48 5.15
N LEU A 86 10.72 3.31 6.05
CA LEU A 86 12.01 4.01 6.04
C LEU A 86 13.03 3.36 5.09
N GLN A 87 12.99 2.06 4.84
CA GLN A 87 13.81 1.38 3.84
C GLN A 87 13.30 1.71 2.44
N ARG A 88 11.99 1.85 2.29
CA ARG A 88 11.42 2.45 1.08
C ARG A 88 12.01 3.83 0.83
N LYS A 89 12.47 4.57 1.88
CA LYS A 89 13.34 5.80 1.97
C LYS A 89 13.18 6.92 0.93
N LYS A 90 12.34 6.69 -0.05
CA LYS A 90 11.99 7.37 -1.29
C LYS A 90 10.63 6.80 -1.71
N LEU A 91 9.67 6.76 -0.77
CA LEU A 91 8.28 7.01 -1.16
C LEU A 91 8.27 8.43 -1.73
N ASP A 92 8.78 8.55 -2.96
CA ASP A 92 8.78 9.76 -3.72
C ASP A 92 7.31 10.10 -3.97
N ALA A 93 7.03 11.37 -4.28
CA ALA A 93 5.69 11.75 -4.70
C ALA A 93 5.19 10.84 -5.83
N LEU A 94 6.09 10.30 -6.65
CA LEU A 94 5.81 9.30 -7.67
C LEU A 94 5.36 7.94 -7.11
N GLU A 95 6.03 7.38 -6.10
CA GLU A 95 5.59 6.11 -5.50
C GLU A 95 4.24 6.25 -4.78
N VAL A 96 4.02 7.39 -4.11
CA VAL A 96 2.71 7.70 -3.50
C VAL A 96 1.64 7.81 -4.57
N LYS A 97 1.92 8.50 -5.69
CA LYS A 97 0.99 8.56 -6.84
C LYS A 97 0.75 7.19 -7.49
N ARG A 98 1.78 6.35 -7.59
CA ARG A 98 1.67 4.98 -8.11
C ARG A 98 0.76 4.14 -7.20
N LEU A 99 1.00 4.18 -5.90
CA LEU A 99 0.18 3.49 -4.90
C LEU A 99 -1.24 4.06 -4.86
N GLU A 100 -1.41 5.37 -4.99
CA GLU A 100 -2.73 6.00 -5.15
C GLU A 100 -3.49 5.47 -6.35
N PHE A 101 -2.81 5.20 -7.46
CA PHE A 101 -3.41 4.65 -8.66
C PHE A 101 -3.73 3.16 -8.50
N GLU A 102 -2.79 2.36 -7.99
CA GLU A 102 -2.96 0.93 -7.70
C GLU A 102 -4.12 0.69 -6.71
N LEU A 103 -4.21 1.49 -5.63
CA LEU A 103 -5.24 1.37 -4.59
C LEU A 103 -6.55 2.07 -4.93
N ARG A 104 -6.60 2.92 -5.97
CA ARG A 104 -7.85 3.47 -6.52
C ARG A 104 -8.57 2.47 -7.40
N SER A 105 -7.82 1.55 -8.02
CA SER A 105 -8.41 0.48 -8.81
C SER A 105 -9.10 -0.48 -7.85
N VAL A 106 -10.42 -0.63 -8.00
CA VAL A 106 -11.10 -1.84 -7.51
C VAL A 106 -10.43 -2.97 -8.27
N GLY A 107 -9.56 -3.70 -7.60
CA GLY A 107 -8.68 -4.67 -8.23
C GLY A 107 -9.47 -5.63 -9.10
N ASP A 108 -9.32 -5.50 -10.42
CA ASP A 108 -9.57 -6.57 -11.37
C ASP A 108 -8.44 -7.62 -11.33
N HIS A 109 -7.55 -7.53 -10.33
CA HIS A 109 -6.37 -8.35 -10.13
C HIS A 109 -6.67 -9.84 -9.91
N ASP A 110 -7.94 -10.19 -9.67
CA ASP A 110 -8.43 -11.57 -9.62
C ASP A 110 -9.03 -12.07 -10.95
N THR A 111 -9.13 -11.20 -11.98
CA THR A 111 -9.53 -11.64 -13.31
C THR A 111 -8.32 -12.17 -14.07
N SER A 112 -8.44 -13.40 -14.56
CA SER A 112 -7.44 -13.98 -15.47
C SER A 112 -7.19 -13.01 -16.61
N TYR A 113 -5.92 -12.62 -16.79
CA TYR A 113 -5.49 -11.80 -17.91
C TYR A 113 -5.99 -12.42 -19.22
N THR A 114 -6.99 -11.78 -19.82
CA THR A 114 -7.54 -12.24 -21.10
C THR A 114 -6.79 -11.51 -22.20
N PHE A 115 -5.81 -12.19 -22.80
CA PHE A 115 -5.15 -11.69 -23.99
C PHE A 115 -6.17 -11.59 -25.13
N ALA A 116 -6.63 -10.38 -25.43
CA ALA A 116 -7.46 -10.10 -26.58
C ALA A 116 -6.56 -9.66 -27.75
N LEU A 117 -6.60 -10.41 -28.85
CA LEU A 117 -6.04 -9.94 -30.11
C LEU A 117 -6.72 -8.62 -30.51
N PRO A 118 -6.00 -7.70 -31.19
CA PRO A 118 -6.59 -6.43 -31.60
C PRO A 118 -7.86 -6.66 -32.41
N THR A 119 -9.01 -6.27 -31.85
CA THR A 119 -10.34 -6.52 -32.41
C THR A 119 -10.68 -5.55 -33.54
N THR A 120 -9.87 -4.53 -33.76
CA THR A 120 -10.11 -3.50 -34.77
C THR A 120 -9.09 -3.59 -35.91
N MET A 121 -9.58 -3.47 -37.15
CA MET A 121 -8.75 -3.48 -38.37
C MET A 121 -7.56 -2.50 -38.35
N PRO A 122 -7.68 -1.27 -37.79
CA PRO A 122 -6.55 -0.35 -37.69
C PRO A 122 -5.40 -0.88 -36.82
N GLN A 123 -5.70 -1.59 -35.72
CA GLN A 123 -4.67 -2.13 -34.84
C GLN A 123 -3.95 -3.34 -35.48
N LYS A 124 -4.66 -4.17 -36.25
CA LYS A 124 -4.03 -5.24 -37.04
C LYS A 124 -3.07 -4.68 -38.08
N LEU A 125 -3.47 -3.62 -38.79
CA LEU A 125 -2.60 -2.94 -39.76
C LEU A 125 -1.38 -2.33 -39.08
N ALA A 126 -1.55 -1.69 -37.92
CA ALA A 126 -0.43 -1.18 -37.13
C ALA A 126 0.56 -2.28 -36.74
N TRP A 127 0.06 -3.46 -36.32
CA TRP A 127 0.90 -4.62 -36.02
C TRP A 127 1.64 -5.15 -37.25
N THR A 128 0.98 -5.26 -38.41
CA THR A 128 1.65 -5.68 -39.64
C THR A 128 2.76 -4.70 -40.06
N VAL A 129 2.51 -3.40 -39.94
CA VAL A 129 3.50 -2.35 -40.25
C VAL A 129 4.66 -2.37 -39.26
N LEU A 130 4.40 -2.59 -37.98
CA LEU A 130 5.45 -2.74 -36.97
C LEU A 130 6.32 -3.97 -37.25
N LEU A 131 5.71 -5.11 -37.57
CA LEU A 131 6.42 -6.35 -37.89
C LEU A 131 7.32 -6.18 -39.12
N THR A 132 6.82 -5.53 -40.17
CA THR A 132 7.64 -5.28 -41.37
C THR A 132 8.79 -4.32 -41.10
N ARG A 133 8.62 -3.33 -40.21
CA ARG A 133 9.71 -2.40 -39.82
C ARG A 133 10.78 -3.04 -38.95
N VAL A 134 10.41 -3.98 -38.09
CA VAL A 134 11.39 -4.78 -37.33
C VAL A 134 12.16 -5.70 -38.27
N GLN A 135 11.47 -6.32 -39.24
CA GLN A 135 12.10 -7.19 -40.24
C GLN A 135 13.00 -6.42 -41.22
N SER A 136 12.67 -5.16 -41.56
CA SER A 136 13.51 -4.30 -42.39
C SER A 136 14.70 -3.70 -41.64
N GLY A 137 14.80 -3.90 -40.32
CA GLY A 137 15.85 -3.35 -39.49
C GLY A 137 15.70 -1.86 -39.17
N GLU A 138 14.57 -1.25 -39.53
CA GLU A 138 14.24 0.13 -39.15
C GLU A 138 13.97 0.28 -37.64
N LEU A 139 13.54 -0.80 -36.99
CA LEU A 139 13.27 -0.85 -35.55
C LEU A 139 14.04 -2.03 -34.93
N GLN A 140 14.80 -1.75 -33.86
CA GLN A 140 15.38 -2.80 -33.03
C GLN A 140 14.35 -3.24 -31.97
N PRO A 141 14.25 -4.56 -31.69
CA PRO A 141 13.35 -5.11 -30.68
C PRO A 141 13.75 -4.72 -29.25
#